data_AF-A0A4U8T4L9-F1
#
_entry.id   AF-A0A4U8T4L9-F1
#
_cell.length_a   1.000
_cell.length_b   1.000
_cell.length_c   1.000
_cell.angle_alpha   90.00
_cell.angle_beta   90.00
_cell.angle_gamma   90.00
#
_symmetry.space_group_name_H-M   'P 1'
#
loop_
_entity.id
_entity.type
_entity.pdbx_description
1 polymer ?
#
loop_
_entity_poly.entity_id
_entity_poly.type
_entity_poly.pdbx_seq_one_letter_code
_entity_poly.pdbx_strand_id
1 'polypeptide(L)'
;AINQNIEQTNKNLDQDTKAIEQSAQTAKEIESGNLTARITAIPANPQLIQLKEVLNRMLDDLQHKIGSDTNEIARVFNSYTSLDFTTEVKDAKGRVEVVTNTLGDEIRKMLKTSASFANTLSTEAKTLQEAVNNLTNLTNAQASSLE
;
A
#
# COMPACT_ATOMS: atom_id res chain seq x y z
N ALA A 1 -5.17 55.85 -17.62
CA ALA A 1 -6.39 55.34 -16.95
C ALA A 1 -7.00 54.16 -17.73
N ILE A 2 -7.65 54.35 -18.89
CA ILE A 2 -8.34 53.25 -19.60
C ILE A 2 -7.38 52.13 -20.05
N ASN A 3 -6.26 52.49 -20.68
CA ASN A 3 -5.30 51.47 -21.17
C ASN A 3 -4.70 50.62 -20.04
N GLN A 4 -4.45 51.22 -18.87
CA GLN A 4 -3.94 50.50 -17.69
C GLN A 4 -4.97 49.51 -17.13
N ASN A 5 -6.27 49.87 -17.16
CA ASN A 5 -7.33 48.96 -16.75
C ASN A 5 -7.46 47.77 -17.71
N ILE A 6 -7.33 48.01 -19.03
CA ILE A 6 -7.35 46.94 -20.04
C ILE A 6 -6.16 45.98 -19.85
N GLU A 7 -4.96 46.51 -19.66
CA GLU A 7 -3.77 45.70 -19.38
C GLU A 7 -3.92 44.87 -18.10
N GLN A 8 -4.46 45.47 -17.03
CA GLN A 8 -4.68 44.77 -15.78
C GLN A 8 -5.73 43.66 -15.92
N THR A 9 -6.84 43.91 -16.64
CA THR A 9 -7.86 42.88 -16.91
C THR A 9 -7.27 41.73 -17.73
N ASN A 10 -6.50 42.01 -18.78
CA ASN A 10 -5.87 40.96 -19.59
C ASN A 10 -4.90 40.10 -18.77
N LYS A 11 -4.11 40.73 -17.88
CA LYS A 11 -3.22 40.01 -16.97
C LYS A 11 -3.98 39.11 -16.00
N ASN A 12 -5.07 39.61 -15.43
CA ASN A 12 -5.91 38.83 -14.52
C ASN A 12 -6.52 37.61 -15.22
N LEU A 13 -7.02 37.79 -16.46
CA LEU A 13 -7.58 36.70 -17.26
C LEU A 13 -6.53 35.64 -17.64
N ASP A 14 -5.29 36.05 -17.95
CA ASP A 14 -4.17 35.13 -18.19
C ASP A 14 -3.82 34.32 -16.92
N GLN A 15 -3.82 34.95 -15.75
CA GLN A 15 -3.61 34.25 -14.47
C GLN A 15 -4.72 33.22 -14.18
N ASP A 16 -5.98 33.59 -14.44
CA ASP A 16 -7.12 32.71 -14.26
C ASP A 16 -7.07 31.51 -15.21
N THR A 17 -6.71 31.75 -16.48
CA THR A 17 -6.57 30.70 -17.51
C THR A 17 -5.50 29.70 -17.11
N LYS A 18 -4.32 30.17 -16.68
CA LYS A 18 -3.23 29.31 -16.18
C LYS A 18 -3.64 28.49 -14.98
N ALA A 19 -4.44 29.04 -14.07
CA ALA A 19 -4.92 28.30 -12.91
C ALA A 19 -5.86 27.15 -13.31
N ILE A 20 -6.73 27.36 -14.30
CA ILE A 20 -7.61 26.32 -14.83
C ILE A 20 -6.81 25.23 -15.54
N GLU A 21 -5.87 25.61 -16.40
CA GLU A 21 -4.99 24.67 -17.12
C GLU A 21 -4.18 23.81 -16.15
N GLN A 22 -3.57 24.42 -15.13
CA GLN A 22 -2.84 23.67 -14.12
C GLN A 22 -3.77 22.75 -13.31
N SER A 23 -4.99 23.19 -13.00
CA SER A 23 -5.97 22.34 -12.30
C SER A 23 -6.29 21.08 -13.09
N ALA A 24 -6.45 21.20 -14.41
CA ALA A 24 -6.63 20.05 -15.30
C ALA A 24 -5.39 19.15 -15.35
N GLN A 25 -4.19 19.73 -15.32
CA GLN A 25 -2.94 18.97 -15.30
C GLN A 25 -2.76 18.22 -13.97
N THR A 26 -3.03 18.87 -12.83
CA THR A 26 -3.03 18.23 -11.51
C THR A 26 -4.00 17.05 -11.45
N ALA A 27 -5.20 17.20 -12.02
CA ALA A 27 -6.17 16.10 -12.12
C ALA A 27 -5.61 14.90 -12.91
N LYS A 28 -4.92 15.14 -14.03
CA LYS A 28 -4.26 14.06 -14.80
C LYS A 28 -3.14 13.37 -14.02
N GLU A 29 -2.36 14.12 -13.23
CA GLU A 29 -1.32 13.53 -12.38
C GLU A 29 -1.93 12.60 -11.31
N ILE A 30 -3.06 13.01 -10.72
CA ILE A 30 -3.83 12.19 -9.78
C ILE A 30 -4.39 10.94 -10.46
N GLU A 31 -4.94 11.07 -11.67
CA GLU A 31 -5.40 9.94 -12.47
C GLU A 31 -4.27 8.95 -12.79
N SER A 32 -3.05 9.45 -12.98
CA SER A 32 -1.84 8.62 -13.16
C SER A 32 -1.30 8.01 -11.86
N GLY A 33 -1.92 8.33 -10.72
CA GLY A 33 -1.64 7.75 -9.40
C GLY A 33 -0.79 8.61 -8.46
N ASN A 34 -0.37 9.80 -8.90
CA ASN A 34 0.39 10.72 -8.05
C ASN A 34 -0.56 11.60 -7.21
N LEU A 35 -0.76 11.23 -5.95
CA LEU A 35 -1.59 12.00 -5.01
C LEU A 35 -0.84 13.15 -4.32
N THR A 36 0.43 13.39 -4.63
CA THR A 36 1.18 14.55 -4.13
C THR A 36 1.00 15.80 -4.99
N ALA A 37 0.35 15.68 -6.15
CA ALA A 37 0.13 16.78 -7.07
C ALA A 37 -0.76 17.87 -6.45
N ARG A 38 -0.43 19.15 -6.66
CA ARG A 38 -1.19 20.29 -6.12
C ARG A 38 -1.28 21.43 -7.13
N ILE A 39 -2.35 22.20 -7.03
CA ILE A 39 -2.54 23.41 -7.81
C ILE A 39 -1.76 24.54 -7.12
N THR A 40 -0.74 25.08 -7.77
CA THR A 40 0.13 26.12 -7.21
C THR A 40 -0.11 27.50 -7.82
N ALA A 41 -0.63 27.56 -9.05
CA ALA A 41 -1.03 28.78 -9.74
C ALA A 41 -1.98 29.61 -8.90
N ILE A 42 -1.87 30.93 -9.00
CA ILE A 42 -2.64 31.89 -8.21
C ILE A 42 -3.54 32.65 -9.19
N PRO A 43 -4.84 32.31 -9.26
CA PRO A 43 -5.79 33.07 -10.08
C PRO A 43 -6.03 34.45 -9.47
N ALA A 44 -6.46 35.39 -10.30
CA ALA A 44 -6.90 36.72 -9.87
C ALA A 44 -8.38 36.71 -9.44
N ASN A 45 -9.18 35.78 -9.97
CA ASN A 45 -10.58 35.62 -9.62
C ASN A 45 -10.75 35.01 -8.21
N PRO A 46 -11.45 35.70 -7.27
CA PRO A 46 -11.64 35.19 -5.91
C PRO A 46 -12.33 33.83 -5.80
N GLN A 47 -13.25 33.51 -6.71
CA GLN A 47 -13.93 32.22 -6.73
C GLN A 47 -12.98 31.10 -7.18
N LEU A 48 -12.08 31.38 -8.13
CA LEU A 48 -11.04 30.43 -8.53
C LEU A 48 -10.00 30.21 -7.42
N ILE A 49 -9.69 31.25 -6.64
CA ILE A 49 -8.85 31.11 -5.44
C ILE A 49 -9.53 30.16 -4.46
N GLN A 50 -10.81 30.38 -4.14
CA GLN A 50 -11.55 29.51 -3.24
C GLN A 50 -11.62 28.06 -3.77
N LEU A 51 -11.83 27.87 -5.08
CA LEU A 51 -11.87 26.56 -5.70
C LEU A 51 -10.52 25.84 -5.57
N LYS A 52 -9.40 26.52 -5.86
CA LYS A 52 -8.05 26.00 -5.64
C LYS A 52 -7.87 25.51 -4.20
N GLU A 53 -8.25 26.31 -3.21
CA GLU A 53 -8.06 25.96 -1.79
C GLU A 53 -8.94 24.77 -1.36
N VAL A 54 -10.15 24.66 -1.91
CA VAL A 54 -11.01 23.47 -1.67
C VAL A 54 -10.41 22.23 -2.33
N LEU A 55 -9.97 22.33 -3.58
CA LEU A 55 -9.36 21.22 -4.30
C LEU A 55 -8.08 20.75 -3.62
N ASN A 56 -7.14 21.65 -3.30
CA ASN A 56 -5.91 21.27 -2.61
C ASN A 56 -6.16 20.61 -1.25
N ARG A 57 -7.14 21.09 -0.46
CA ARG A 57 -7.52 20.42 0.79
C ARG A 57 -8.09 19.02 0.57
N MET A 58 -8.91 18.82 -0.46
CA MET A 58 -9.37 17.49 -0.84
C MET A 58 -8.19 16.59 -1.22
N LEU A 59 -7.19 17.10 -1.93
CA LEU A 59 -5.99 16.35 -2.29
C LEU A 59 -5.12 16.02 -1.07
N ASP A 60 -5.01 16.93 -0.10
CA ASP A 60 -4.33 16.68 1.18
C ASP A 60 -5.02 15.54 1.96
N ASP A 61 -6.34 15.57 2.02
CA ASP A 61 -7.14 14.52 2.65
C ASP A 61 -6.96 13.16 1.95
N LEU A 62 -6.96 13.15 0.61
CA LEU A 62 -6.72 11.93 -0.18
C LEU A 62 -5.31 11.39 0.06
N GLN A 63 -4.29 12.25 0.05
CA GLN A 63 -2.91 11.83 0.29
C GLN A 63 -2.73 11.27 1.71
N HIS A 64 -3.35 11.89 2.72
CA HIS A 64 -3.27 11.42 4.10
C HIS A 64 -4.02 10.10 4.32
N LYS A 65 -5.20 9.93 3.70
CA LYS A 65 -6.01 8.72 3.87
C LYS A 65 -5.50 7.56 3.03
N ILE A 66 -5.06 7.82 1.80
CA ILE A 66 -4.67 6.78 0.86
C ILE A 66 -3.16 6.61 0.91
N GLY A 67 -2.43 7.60 0.43
CA GLY A 67 -0.99 7.50 0.21
C GLY A 67 -0.50 8.53 -0.79
N SER A 68 0.78 8.45 -1.12
CA SER A 68 1.42 9.35 -2.09
C SER A 68 1.36 8.82 -3.52
N ASP A 69 1.50 7.50 -3.70
CA ASP A 69 1.54 6.83 -5.00
C ASP A 69 0.62 5.61 -5.00
N THR A 70 -0.50 5.70 -5.74
CA THR A 70 -1.46 4.59 -5.83
C THR A 70 -0.93 3.42 -6.66
N ASN A 71 0.04 3.64 -7.55
CA ASN A 71 0.65 2.57 -8.33
C ASN A 71 1.52 1.67 -7.45
N GLU A 72 2.24 2.24 -6.49
CA GLU A 72 3.02 1.46 -5.52
C GLU A 72 2.12 0.62 -4.61
N ILE A 73 0.99 1.18 -4.17
CA ILE A 73 -0.03 0.42 -3.44
C ILE A 73 -0.54 -0.75 -4.29
N ALA A 74 -0.89 -0.49 -5.56
CA ALA A 74 -1.36 -1.53 -6.48
C ALA A 74 -0.31 -2.62 -6.73
N ARG A 75 0.98 -2.26 -6.85
CA ARG A 75 2.09 -3.22 -7.01
C ARG A 75 2.18 -4.17 -5.82
N VAL A 76 2.08 -3.66 -4.60
CA VAL A 76 2.11 -4.48 -3.38
C VAL A 76 0.88 -5.37 -3.29
N PHE A 77 -0.32 -4.85 -3.58
CA PHE A 77 -1.53 -5.65 -3.64
C PHE A 77 -1.43 -6.78 -4.69
N ASN A 78 -0.90 -6.52 -5.88
CA ASN A 78 -0.70 -7.56 -6.90
C ASN A 78 0.25 -8.66 -6.41
N SER A 79 1.30 -8.29 -5.66
CA SER A 79 2.21 -9.26 -5.04
C SER A 79 1.47 -10.13 -4.02
N TYR A 80 0.64 -9.52 -3.16
CA TYR A 80 -0.17 -10.24 -2.18
C TYR A 80 -1.22 -11.16 -2.84
N THR A 81 -1.84 -10.75 -3.95
CA THR A 81 -2.76 -11.62 -4.71
C THR A 81 -2.06 -12.83 -5.32
N SER A 82 -0.75 -12.73 -5.56
CA SER A 82 0.11 -13.82 -6.02
C SER A 82 0.71 -14.63 -4.86
N LEU A 83 0.20 -14.43 -3.63
CA LEU A 83 0.70 -15.03 -2.38
C LEU A 83 2.15 -14.65 -2.03
N ASP A 84 2.68 -13.60 -2.63
CA ASP A 84 3.99 -13.04 -2.31
C ASP A 84 3.83 -11.87 -1.33
N PHE A 85 4.08 -12.15 -0.05
CA PHE A 85 4.02 -11.17 1.04
C PHE A 85 5.39 -10.56 1.37
N THR A 86 6.36 -10.65 0.47
CA THR A 86 7.72 -10.09 0.70
C THR A 86 7.82 -8.61 0.39
N THR A 87 6.89 -8.07 -0.40
CA THR A 87 6.87 -6.66 -0.80
C THR A 87 6.17 -5.77 0.22
N GLU A 88 6.55 -4.50 0.26
CA GLU A 88 5.91 -3.46 1.08
C GLU A 88 5.89 -2.13 0.34
N VAL A 89 5.03 -1.21 0.77
CA VAL A 89 5.03 0.19 0.32
C VAL A 89 6.10 0.94 1.11
N LYS A 90 7.11 1.47 0.44
CA LYS A 90 8.18 2.26 1.08
C LYS A 90 7.67 3.62 1.50
N ASP A 91 8.21 4.15 2.60
CA ASP A 91 7.88 5.48 3.12
C ASP A 91 6.38 5.72 3.31
N ALA A 92 5.65 4.65 3.68
CA ALA A 92 4.21 4.66 3.90
C ALA A 92 3.81 5.74 4.92
N LYS A 93 3.03 6.71 4.47
CA LYS A 93 2.51 7.83 5.27
C LYS A 93 0.99 7.88 5.25
N GLY A 94 0.39 7.45 4.14
CA GLY A 94 -1.05 7.35 4.00
C GLY A 94 -1.60 6.19 4.84
N ARG A 95 -2.83 6.35 5.33
CA ARG A 95 -3.46 5.31 6.15
C ARG A 95 -3.57 3.97 5.41
N VAL A 96 -3.90 3.97 4.11
CA VAL A 96 -3.98 2.73 3.31
C VAL A 96 -2.59 2.12 3.11
N GLU A 97 -1.55 2.90 2.80
CA GLU A 97 -0.16 2.39 2.69
C GLU A 97 0.29 1.70 3.99
N VAL A 98 0.09 2.36 5.14
CA VAL A 98 0.50 1.83 6.44
C VAL A 98 -0.25 0.53 6.77
N VAL A 99 -1.58 0.52 6.58
CA VAL A 99 -2.39 -0.67 6.85
C VAL A 99 -2.01 -1.83 5.91
N THR A 100 -1.66 -1.54 4.66
CA THR A 100 -1.18 -2.53 3.69
C THR A 100 0.08 -3.25 4.18
N ASN A 101 1.04 -2.48 4.71
CA ASN A 101 2.26 -3.06 5.26
C ASN A 101 1.98 -3.87 6.53
N THR A 102 1.16 -3.34 7.45
CA THR A 102 0.76 -4.06 8.67
C THR A 102 0.06 -5.39 8.35
N LEU A 103 -0.83 -5.42 7.35
CA LEU A 103 -1.46 -6.67 6.92
C LEU A 103 -0.44 -7.66 6.35
N GLY A 104 0.53 -7.19 5.55
CA GLY A 104 1.63 -8.02 5.08
C GLY A 104 2.45 -8.64 6.21
N ASP A 105 2.77 -7.84 7.23
CA ASP A 105 3.48 -8.30 8.43
C ASP A 105 2.72 -9.39 9.19
N GLU A 106 1.43 -9.18 9.44
CA GLU A 106 0.61 -10.15 10.16
C GLU A 106 0.42 -11.45 9.35
N ILE A 107 0.29 -11.36 8.03
CA ILE A 107 0.25 -12.55 7.17
C ILE A 107 1.59 -13.29 7.21
N ARG A 108 2.73 -12.59 7.08
CA ARG A 108 4.06 -13.21 7.20
C ARG A 108 4.25 -13.89 8.54
N LYS A 109 3.80 -13.27 9.63
CA LYS A 109 3.84 -13.83 10.98
C LYS A 109 3.00 -15.10 11.08
N MET A 110 1.76 -15.07 10.59
CA MET A 110 0.88 -16.24 10.53
C MET A 110 1.53 -17.38 9.73
N LEU A 111 2.10 -17.11 8.56
CA LEU A 111 2.80 -18.10 7.74
C LEU A 111 4.02 -18.70 8.46
N LYS A 112 4.82 -17.89 9.14
CA LYS A 112 5.94 -18.36 9.96
C LYS A 112 5.47 -19.27 11.11
N THR A 113 4.38 -18.90 11.77
CA THR A 113 3.76 -19.72 12.82
C THR A 113 3.27 -21.06 12.25
N SER A 114 2.56 -21.05 11.12
CA SER A 114 2.12 -22.28 10.45
C SER A 114 3.29 -23.18 10.05
N ALA A 115 4.38 -22.61 9.52
CA ALA A 115 5.59 -23.35 9.19
C ALA A 115 6.24 -23.97 10.45
N SER A 116 6.29 -23.23 11.56
CA SER A 116 6.77 -23.76 12.84
C SER A 116 5.93 -24.94 13.32
N PHE A 117 4.59 -24.86 13.25
CA PHE A 117 3.72 -25.97 13.62
C PHE A 117 3.94 -27.20 12.73
N ALA A 118 4.07 -27.01 11.42
CA ALA A 118 4.35 -28.11 10.50
C ALA A 118 5.70 -28.80 10.82
N ASN A 119 6.73 -28.03 11.16
CA ASN A 119 8.03 -28.57 11.53
C ASN A 119 8.00 -29.34 12.86
N THR A 120 7.31 -28.80 13.88
CA THR A 120 7.10 -29.50 15.15
C THR A 120 6.34 -30.80 14.93
N LEU A 121 5.24 -30.77 14.17
CA LEU A 121 4.45 -31.96 13.86
C LEU A 121 5.29 -33.02 13.11
N SER A 122 6.09 -32.60 12.14
CA SER A 122 6.99 -33.51 11.43
C SER A 122 8.02 -34.15 12.35
N THR A 123 8.53 -33.41 13.34
CA THR A 123 9.49 -33.91 14.32
C THR A 123 8.83 -34.94 15.24
N GLU A 124 7.66 -34.61 15.80
CA GLU A 124 6.91 -35.52 16.68
C GLU A 124 6.48 -36.81 15.96
N ALA A 125 6.05 -36.70 14.70
CA ALA A 125 5.70 -37.86 13.88
C ALA A 125 6.91 -38.80 13.67
N LYS A 126 8.11 -38.23 13.46
CA LYS A 126 9.35 -39.02 13.33
C LYS A 126 9.71 -39.70 14.66
N THR A 127 9.64 -38.98 15.77
CA THR A 127 9.88 -39.55 17.11
C THR A 127 8.92 -40.71 17.41
N LEU A 128 7.63 -40.54 17.10
CA LEU A 128 6.64 -41.60 17.26
C LEU A 128 6.93 -42.82 16.37
N GLN A 129 7.30 -42.59 15.12
CA GLN A 129 7.67 -43.67 14.20
C GLN A 129 8.87 -44.47 14.72
N GLU A 130 9.89 -43.80 15.26
CA GLU A 130 11.06 -44.44 15.87
C GLU A 130 10.65 -45.25 17.11
N ALA A 131 9.79 -44.70 17.98
CA ALA A 131 9.29 -45.41 19.16
C ALA A 131 8.49 -46.67 18.80
N VAL A 132 7.61 -46.59 17.78
CA VAL A 132 6.83 -47.73 17.29
C VAL A 132 7.76 -48.80 16.68
N ASN A 133 8.73 -48.40 15.85
CA ASN A 133 9.70 -49.33 15.27
C ASN A 133 10.50 -50.07 16.35
N ASN A 134 10.97 -49.34 17.37
CA ASN A 134 11.67 -49.93 18.50
C ASN A 134 10.79 -50.92 19.27
N LEU A 135 9.53 -50.56 19.55
CA LEU A 135 8.58 -51.43 20.24
C LEU A 135 8.28 -52.72 19.44
N THR A 136 8.08 -52.61 18.13
CA THR A 136 7.87 -53.75 17.24
C THR A 136 9.09 -54.67 17.22
N ASN A 137 10.29 -54.12 17.13
CA ASN A 137 11.53 -54.90 17.16
C ASN A 137 11.70 -55.65 18.49
N LEU A 138 11.45 -54.99 19.62
CA LEU A 138 11.50 -55.62 20.95
C LEU A 138 10.48 -56.74 21.10
N THR A 139 9.26 -56.53 20.59
CA THR A 139 8.18 -57.52 20.64
C THR A 139 8.51 -58.75 19.79
N ASN A 140 9.06 -58.55 18.59
CA ASN A 140 9.52 -59.65 17.73
C ASN A 140 10.68 -60.42 18.37
N ALA A 141 11.65 -59.71 18.97
CA ALA A 141 12.77 -60.34 19.68
C ALA A 141 12.29 -61.17 20.89
N GLN A 142 11.31 -60.65 21.65
CA GLN A 142 10.72 -61.35 22.78
C GLN A 142 9.94 -62.60 22.33
N ALA A 143 9.13 -62.51 21.28
CA ALA A 143 8.40 -63.65 20.74
C ALA A 143 9.36 -64.77 20.29
N SER A 144 10.43 -64.41 19.56
CA SER A 144 11.46 -65.36 19.13
C SER A 144 12.26 -65.98 20.29
N SER A 145 12.34 -65.33 21.46
CA SER A 145 13.03 -65.88 22.63
C SER A 145 12.20 -66.87 23.45
N LEU A 146 10.89 -66.93 23.19
CA LEU A 146 9.94 -67.85 23.84
C LEU A 146 9.66 -69.10 23.01
N GLU A 147 10.05 -69.10 21.73
CA GLU A 147 10.16 -70.30 20.88
C GLU A 147 11.46 -71.06 21.17
#